data_AF-A0A4V1F6W4-F1
#
_entry.id   AF-A0A4V1F6W4-F1
#
_cell.length_a   1.000
_cell.length_b   1.000
_cell.length_c   1.000
_cell.angle_alpha   90.00
_cell.angle_beta   90.00
_cell.angle_gamma   90.00
#
_symmetry.space_group_name_H-M   'P 1'
#
loop_
_entity.id
_entity.type
_entity.pdbx_description
1 polymer ?
#
loop_
_entity_poly.entity_id
_entity_poly.type
_entity_poly.pdbx_seq_one_letter_code
_entity_poly.pdbx_strand_id
1 'polypeptide(L)'
;MVKFAVEDADNWDAGDETTEPEVIGWEDAEQAEADDMGSEYADHDFADGSEDEDEYAERAADEQPDGAHDAPPEGEEPPAKKPQFANVFEWFDGFFRPVIRRKIGDSDSSLSWDARWWAYPEVVARLTALHYSWEEARASDSMSAMSLWWIQHLEPHLRVILDGDTGPMANAKESRDWMGWPVLPVDDVPADVFNYIVNNGEDAEA
;
A
#
# COMPACT_ATOMS: atom_id res chain seq x y z
N MET A 1 27.97 14.71 -2.11
CA MET A 1 28.07 15.88 -1.21
C MET A 1 27.26 17.00 -1.84
N VAL A 2 26.02 17.20 -1.42
CA VAL A 2 25.14 18.25 -1.97
C VAL A 2 25.29 19.48 -1.09
N LYS A 3 25.72 20.60 -1.67
CA LYS A 3 25.82 21.90 -0.99
C LYS A 3 24.50 22.64 -1.17
N PHE A 4 23.89 23.04 -0.06
CA PHE A 4 22.89 24.11 -0.04
C PHE A 4 23.58 25.37 0.49
N ALA A 5 23.53 26.44 -0.30
CA ALA A 5 23.94 27.77 0.14
C ALA A 5 22.81 28.34 1.01
N VAL A 6 23.15 28.75 2.22
CA VAL A 6 22.31 29.61 3.06
C VAL A 6 22.87 31.01 2.86
N GLU A 7 22.07 31.89 2.26
CA GLU A 7 22.34 33.33 2.26
C GLU A 7 21.39 33.99 3.26
N ASP A 8 22.05 34.63 4.22
CA ASP A 8 21.71 35.70 5.15
C ASP A 8 20.24 36.08 5.41
N ALA A 9 19.92 35.97 6.71
CA ALA A 9 18.84 36.65 7.39
C ALA A 9 19.11 38.18 7.49
N ASP A 10 18.04 38.91 7.82
CA ASP A 10 18.00 40.34 8.19
C ASP A 10 17.63 41.33 7.07
N ASN A 11 16.33 41.36 6.71
CA ASN A 11 15.63 42.63 6.44
C ASN A 11 14.11 42.44 6.48
N TRP A 12 13.49 42.52 7.66
CA TRP A 12 12.04 42.70 7.80
C TRP A 12 11.79 44.03 8.50
N ASP A 13 11.60 45.06 7.68
CA ASP A 13 11.13 46.38 8.07
C ASP A 13 9.63 46.30 8.39
N ALA A 14 9.26 46.71 9.60
CA ALA A 14 7.88 46.70 10.09
C ALA A 14 7.21 48.02 9.67
N GLY A 15 6.66 48.02 8.45
CA GLY A 15 5.71 49.02 7.99
C GLY A 15 4.27 48.60 8.30
N ASP A 16 3.63 49.37 9.16
CA ASP A 16 2.21 49.37 9.52
C ASP A 16 1.31 49.58 8.29
N GLU A 17 0.57 48.54 7.88
CA GLU A 17 -0.69 48.69 7.14
C GLU A 17 -1.59 47.47 7.47
N THR A 18 -2.45 47.62 8.48
CA THR A 18 -3.44 46.63 8.87
C THR A 18 -4.51 46.48 7.78
N THR A 19 -4.38 45.46 6.94
CA THR A 19 -5.52 44.89 6.20
C THR A 19 -5.85 43.56 6.85
N GLU A 20 -6.91 43.52 7.66
CA GLU A 20 -7.43 42.28 8.23
C GLU A 20 -7.92 41.37 7.09
N PRO A 21 -7.53 40.09 7.02
CA PRO A 21 -8.15 39.16 6.09
C PRO A 21 -9.57 38.83 6.58
N GLU A 22 -10.58 39.04 5.72
CA GLU A 22 -11.95 38.63 6.02
C GLU A 22 -12.00 37.12 6.31
N VAL A 23 -12.38 36.80 7.54
CA VAL A 23 -12.66 35.45 7.99
C VAL A 23 -14.06 35.12 7.52
N ILE A 24 -14.20 34.33 6.46
CA ILE A 24 -15.51 33.80 6.04
C ILE A 24 -15.96 32.80 7.12
N GLY A 25 -16.90 33.25 7.95
CA GLY A 25 -17.53 32.47 9.00
C GLY A 25 -18.40 31.36 8.41
N TRP A 26 -18.41 30.20 9.07
CA TRP A 26 -19.07 28.98 8.60
C TRP A 26 -20.56 28.98 8.98
N GLU A 27 -21.12 30.17 9.22
CA GLU A 27 -22.48 30.39 9.75
C GLU A 27 -23.37 31.19 8.78
N ASP A 28 -22.86 31.60 7.61
CA ASP A 28 -23.64 32.33 6.58
C ASP A 28 -24.11 31.45 5.40
N ALA A 29 -24.32 30.15 5.64
CA ALA A 29 -24.88 29.22 4.64
C ALA A 29 -26.36 28.85 4.91
N GLU A 30 -27.07 29.63 5.72
CA GLU A 30 -28.39 29.27 6.23
C GLU A 30 -29.43 30.41 6.11
N GLN A 31 -29.58 31.01 4.92
CA GLN A 31 -30.85 31.67 4.57
C GLN A 31 -30.93 31.93 3.04
N ALA A 32 -31.25 30.88 2.28
CA ALA A 32 -31.90 31.04 0.97
C ALA A 32 -33.31 30.46 1.11
N GLU A 33 -34.25 31.39 1.17
CA GLU A 33 -35.69 31.22 1.37
C GLU A 33 -36.26 30.06 0.55
N ALA A 34 -36.95 29.17 1.26
CA ALA A 34 -37.89 28.23 0.71
C ALA A 34 -39.18 28.98 0.40
N ASP A 35 -39.60 28.99 -0.87
CA ASP A 35 -41.03 28.99 -1.23
C ASP A 35 -41.21 28.56 -2.70
N ASP A 36 -42.09 27.57 -2.87
CA ASP A 36 -42.87 27.22 -4.06
C ASP A 36 -42.20 26.49 -5.25
N MET A 37 -41.99 25.17 -5.12
CA MET A 37 -42.34 24.21 -6.19
C MET A 37 -42.57 22.82 -5.59
N GLY A 38 -43.73 22.67 -4.94
CA GLY A 38 -44.29 21.37 -4.60
C GLY A 38 -45.29 20.93 -5.66
N SER A 39 -45.27 19.63 -5.96
CA SER A 39 -46.33 18.84 -6.63
C SER A 39 -46.27 18.70 -8.15
N GLU A 40 -45.39 17.80 -8.65
CA GLU A 40 -45.78 16.87 -9.72
C GLU A 40 -44.90 15.60 -9.69
N TYR A 41 -45.08 14.78 -8.66
CA TYR A 41 -44.66 13.38 -8.67
C TYR A 41 -45.85 12.54 -8.18
N ALA A 42 -46.73 12.16 -9.12
CA ALA A 42 -47.61 11.02 -8.96
C ALA A 42 -48.03 10.52 -10.36
N ASP A 43 -47.94 9.20 -10.53
CA ASP A 43 -48.34 8.39 -11.67
C ASP A 43 -47.52 8.48 -12.96
N HIS A 44 -46.49 7.63 -13.02
CA HIS A 44 -46.30 6.83 -14.24
C HIS A 44 -46.51 5.36 -13.90
N ASP A 45 -47.69 4.88 -14.32
CA ASP A 45 -48.12 3.49 -14.31
C ASP A 45 -47.14 2.58 -15.05
N PHE A 46 -46.72 1.53 -14.36
CA PHE A 46 -45.97 0.40 -14.91
C PHE A 46 -46.98 -0.63 -15.43
N ALA A 47 -47.26 -0.62 -16.73
CA ALA A 47 -47.97 -1.68 -17.45
C ALA A 47 -47.20 -1.95 -18.75
N ASP A 48 -46.46 -3.05 -18.81
CA ASP A 48 -46.85 -4.31 -19.49
C ASP A 48 -47.02 -4.15 -21.01
N GLY A 49 -46.03 -4.66 -21.74
CA GLY A 49 -45.92 -4.64 -23.19
C GLY A 49 -44.72 -5.45 -23.63
N SER A 50 -44.92 -6.77 -23.71
CA SER A 50 -44.05 -7.81 -24.23
C SER A 50 -43.70 -7.64 -25.72
N GLU A 51 -42.55 -8.23 -26.11
CA GLU A 51 -42.08 -8.56 -27.46
C GLU A 51 -41.58 -7.33 -28.25
N ASP A 52 -40.30 -7.20 -28.61
CA ASP A 52 -39.63 -7.99 -29.66
C ASP A 52 -38.12 -8.16 -29.37
N GLU A 53 -37.73 -9.37 -28.98
CA GLU A 53 -36.33 -9.82 -28.90
C GLU A 53 -35.99 -10.61 -30.18
N ASP A 54 -35.74 -9.97 -31.34
CA ASP A 54 -35.36 -10.71 -32.57
C ASP A 54 -34.71 -9.81 -33.65
N GLU A 55 -33.61 -9.09 -33.36
CA GLU A 55 -32.86 -8.44 -34.46
C GLU A 55 -31.37 -8.18 -34.20
N TYR A 56 -30.62 -9.11 -33.59
CA TYR A 56 -29.13 -9.09 -33.66
C TYR A 56 -28.48 -10.48 -33.63
N ALA A 57 -29.24 -11.53 -33.96
CA ALA A 57 -28.67 -12.84 -34.29
C ALA A 57 -28.55 -12.95 -35.82
N GLU A 58 -27.46 -13.56 -36.31
CA GLU A 58 -27.16 -13.85 -37.73
C GLU A 58 -26.36 -12.78 -38.51
N ARG A 59 -25.07 -12.62 -38.14
CA ARG A 59 -24.04 -12.47 -39.19
C ARG A 59 -22.73 -13.17 -38.81
N ALA A 60 -22.49 -14.25 -39.56
CA ALA A 60 -21.21 -14.90 -39.86
C ALA A 60 -20.62 -15.87 -38.83
N ALA A 61 -21.17 -17.09 -38.80
CA ALA A 61 -20.32 -18.29 -38.82
C ALA A 61 -19.91 -18.59 -40.27
N ASP A 62 -18.77 -19.27 -40.43
CA ASP A 62 -18.09 -19.70 -41.66
C ASP A 62 -17.23 -18.66 -42.42
N GLU A 63 -16.07 -18.35 -41.84
CA GLU A 63 -14.82 -18.23 -42.60
C GLU A 63 -13.67 -18.72 -41.69
N GLN A 64 -13.20 -19.96 -41.89
CA GLN A 64 -11.93 -20.43 -41.34
C GLN A 64 -10.79 -19.90 -42.20
N PRO A 65 -9.90 -19.01 -41.70
CA PRO A 65 -8.61 -18.81 -42.32
C PRO A 65 -7.67 -19.94 -41.90
N ASP A 66 -7.39 -20.81 -42.84
CA ASP A 66 -6.27 -21.74 -42.88
C ASP A 66 -4.95 -20.96 -43.01
N GLY A 67 -4.53 -20.33 -41.91
CA GLY A 67 -3.23 -19.69 -41.80
C GLY A 67 -2.54 -20.21 -40.55
N ALA A 68 -1.43 -20.92 -40.75
CA ALA A 68 -0.53 -21.30 -39.66
C ALA A 68 -0.34 -20.12 -38.71
N HIS A 69 -0.80 -20.28 -37.46
CA HIS A 69 -0.40 -19.43 -36.36
C HIS A 69 1.10 -19.67 -36.15
N ASP A 70 1.89 -18.90 -36.88
CA ASP A 70 3.29 -18.68 -36.58
C ASP A 70 3.33 -18.29 -35.11
N ALA A 71 3.97 -19.12 -34.29
CA ALA A 71 4.16 -18.82 -32.88
C ALA A 71 4.78 -17.41 -32.81
N PRO A 72 4.31 -16.53 -31.91
CA PRO A 72 4.96 -15.24 -31.71
C PRO A 72 6.47 -15.52 -31.54
N PRO A 73 7.36 -14.79 -32.24
CA PRO A 73 8.78 -14.98 -32.03
C PRO A 73 9.02 -14.89 -30.53
N GLU A 74 9.71 -15.89 -29.97
CA GLU A 74 10.18 -15.89 -28.59
C GLU A 74 10.92 -14.56 -28.39
N GLY A 75 10.19 -13.58 -27.84
CA GLY A 75 10.76 -12.27 -27.55
C GLY A 75 11.83 -12.53 -26.52
N GLU A 76 13.08 -12.19 -26.85
CA GLU A 76 14.15 -12.12 -25.88
C GLU A 76 13.61 -11.31 -24.69
N GLU A 77 13.39 -11.97 -23.55
CA GLU A 77 12.97 -11.29 -22.33
C GLU A 77 13.97 -10.15 -22.08
N PRO A 78 13.50 -8.91 -21.87
CA PRO A 78 14.40 -7.81 -21.59
C PRO A 78 15.26 -8.20 -20.38
N PRO A 79 16.57 -7.93 -20.42
CA PRO A 79 17.47 -8.40 -19.38
C PRO A 79 16.99 -7.90 -18.03
N ALA A 80 16.80 -8.83 -17.08
CA ALA A 80 16.37 -8.52 -15.73
C ALA A 80 17.23 -7.39 -15.16
N LYS A 81 16.58 -6.26 -14.83
CA LYS A 81 17.26 -5.09 -14.26
C LYS A 81 17.95 -5.54 -12.97
N LYS A 82 19.26 -5.30 -12.87
CA LYS A 82 20.03 -5.64 -11.66
C LYS A 82 19.44 -4.92 -10.45
N PRO A 83 19.41 -5.57 -9.26
CA PRO A 83 18.95 -4.93 -8.04
C PRO A 83 19.82 -3.71 -7.73
N GLN A 84 19.19 -2.62 -7.27
CA GLN A 84 19.90 -1.41 -6.88
C GLN A 84 20.59 -1.59 -5.52
N PHE A 85 19.95 -2.30 -4.60
CA PHE A 85 20.49 -2.67 -3.30
C PHE A 85 20.61 -4.18 -3.19
N ALA A 86 21.76 -4.69 -2.73
CA ALA A 86 22.01 -6.13 -2.70
C ALA A 86 21.24 -6.84 -1.59
N ASN A 87 20.86 -6.13 -0.53
CA ASN A 87 20.18 -6.68 0.63
C ASN A 87 19.36 -5.60 1.37
N VAL A 88 18.54 -6.06 2.32
CA VAL A 88 17.66 -5.21 3.12
C VAL A 88 18.42 -4.15 3.91
N PHE A 89 19.65 -4.40 4.35
CA PHE A 89 20.42 -3.43 5.15
C PHE A 89 20.89 -2.25 4.28
N GLU A 90 21.40 -2.52 3.08
CA GLU A 90 21.77 -1.49 2.12
C GLU A 90 20.55 -0.66 1.67
N TRP A 91 19.43 -1.32 1.39
CA TRP A 91 18.17 -0.64 1.08
C TRP A 91 17.66 0.18 2.26
N PHE A 92 17.78 -0.35 3.48
CA PHE A 92 17.35 0.34 4.69
C PHE A 92 18.11 1.65 4.89
N ASP A 93 19.44 1.61 4.82
CA ASP A 93 20.29 2.79 5.02
C ASP A 93 20.22 3.75 3.82
N GLY A 94 20.13 3.22 2.60
CA GLY A 94 20.16 4.01 1.36
C GLY A 94 18.82 4.66 0.97
N PHE A 95 17.70 4.05 1.36
CA PHE A 95 16.36 4.50 0.99
C PHE A 95 15.42 4.62 2.19
N PHE A 96 15.16 3.53 2.92
CA PHE A 96 14.08 3.52 3.90
C PHE A 96 14.28 4.53 5.04
N ARG A 97 15.42 4.47 5.74
CA ARG A 97 15.73 5.34 6.88
C ARG A 97 15.69 6.84 6.53
N PRO A 98 16.29 7.33 5.43
CA PRO A 98 16.22 8.76 5.12
C PRO A 98 14.83 9.23 4.64
N VAL A 99 14.06 8.34 4.01
CA VAL A 99 12.76 8.66 3.37
C VAL A 99 11.59 8.58 4.35
N ILE A 100 11.53 7.57 5.22
CA ILE A 100 10.39 7.39 6.12
C ILE A 100 10.48 8.37 7.30
N ARG A 101 9.56 9.34 7.31
CA ARG A 101 9.44 10.36 8.37
C ARG A 101 8.07 10.26 9.01
N ARG A 102 8.03 9.87 10.28
CA ARG A 102 6.80 9.73 11.09
C ARG A 102 7.04 10.27 12.49
N LYS A 103 5.98 10.75 13.14
CA LYS A 103 5.99 11.18 14.55
C LYS A 103 6.03 9.93 15.44
N ILE A 104 7.21 9.52 15.87
CA ILE A 104 7.45 8.29 16.66
C ILE A 104 8.10 8.66 17.99
N GLY A 105 7.64 8.08 19.10
CA GLY A 105 8.30 8.21 20.40
C GLY A 105 7.99 9.47 21.21
N ASP A 106 7.13 10.38 20.71
CA ASP A 106 6.53 11.41 21.57
C ASP A 106 5.53 10.77 22.54
N SER A 107 5.32 11.37 23.72
CA SER A 107 4.40 10.84 24.77
C SER A 107 2.99 10.54 24.26
N ASP A 108 2.58 11.21 23.19
CA ASP A 108 1.25 11.11 22.59
C ASP A 108 1.25 10.29 21.28
N SER A 109 2.38 9.69 20.91
CA SER A 109 2.48 8.85 19.71
C SER A 109 2.08 7.41 20.05
N SER A 110 1.09 6.90 19.33
CA SER A 110 0.74 5.47 19.33
C SER A 110 1.74 4.61 18.53
N LEU A 111 2.86 5.20 18.07
CA LEU A 111 3.84 4.51 17.25
C LEU A 111 5.10 4.17 18.05
N SER A 112 5.57 2.93 17.88
CA SER A 112 6.81 2.44 18.51
C SER A 112 7.88 2.07 17.49
N TRP A 113 9.14 2.33 17.84
CA TRP A 113 10.31 1.96 17.04
C TRP A 113 11.53 1.72 17.94
N ASP A 114 12.20 0.58 17.77
CA ASP A 114 13.54 0.36 18.32
C ASP A 114 14.59 0.57 17.20
N ALA A 115 15.64 1.33 17.49
CA ALA A 115 16.79 1.46 16.59
C ALA A 115 17.48 0.11 16.31
N ARG A 116 17.30 -0.89 17.16
CA ARG A 116 17.69 -2.29 16.94
C ARG A 116 16.59 -3.08 16.25
N TRP A 117 15.94 -2.51 15.24
CA TRP A 117 14.91 -3.19 14.46
C TRP A 117 15.36 -4.59 13.98
N TRP A 118 16.66 -4.76 13.72
CA TRP A 118 17.29 -6.03 13.33
C TRP A 118 17.26 -7.12 14.41
N ALA A 119 16.97 -6.77 15.67
CA ALA A 119 16.81 -7.73 16.76
C ALA A 119 15.44 -8.41 16.76
N TYR A 120 14.49 -7.92 15.97
CA TYR A 120 13.12 -8.41 15.90
C TYR A 120 12.92 -9.20 14.60
N PRO A 121 12.86 -10.54 14.63
CA PRO A 121 12.80 -11.36 13.40
C PRO A 121 11.62 -11.02 12.50
N GLU A 122 10.46 -10.71 13.07
CA GLU A 122 9.28 -10.29 12.31
C GLU A 122 9.52 -8.96 11.57
N VAL A 123 10.18 -7.99 12.22
CA VAL A 123 10.51 -6.70 11.60
C VAL A 123 11.50 -6.89 10.45
N VAL A 124 12.52 -7.72 10.65
CA VAL A 124 13.50 -8.06 9.60
C VAL A 124 12.81 -8.70 8.40
N ALA A 125 11.93 -9.68 8.62
CA ALA A 125 11.20 -10.36 7.56
C ALA A 125 10.30 -9.38 6.78
N ARG A 126 9.55 -8.53 7.49
CA ARG A 126 8.69 -7.51 6.89
C ARG A 126 9.48 -6.47 6.08
N LEU A 127 10.58 -5.94 6.61
CA LEU A 127 11.44 -5.01 5.88
C LEU A 127 12.13 -5.67 4.67
N THR A 128 12.45 -6.96 4.75
CA THR A 128 13.01 -7.72 3.62
C THR A 128 11.97 -7.87 2.50
N ALA A 129 10.72 -8.20 2.83
CA ALA A 129 9.63 -8.24 1.85
C ALA A 129 9.36 -6.87 1.21
N LEU A 130 9.50 -5.79 1.99
CA LEU A 130 9.40 -4.42 1.47
C LEU A 130 10.54 -4.07 0.51
N HIS A 131 11.78 -4.48 0.83
CA HIS A 131 12.92 -4.32 -0.07
C HIS A 131 12.69 -5.03 -1.40
N TYR A 132 12.26 -6.29 -1.38
CA TYR A 132 12.03 -7.06 -2.61
C TYR A 132 10.92 -6.46 -3.47
N SER A 133 9.78 -6.10 -2.88
CA SER A 133 8.70 -5.44 -3.63
C SER A 133 9.09 -4.04 -4.11
N TRP A 134 10.00 -3.34 -3.41
CA TRP A 134 10.54 -2.05 -3.86
C TRP A 134 11.45 -2.21 -5.08
N GLU A 135 12.33 -3.22 -5.08
CA GLU A 135 13.17 -3.52 -6.25
C GLU A 135 12.33 -3.93 -7.45
N GLU A 136 11.27 -4.73 -7.23
CA GLU A 136 10.30 -5.09 -8.26
C GLU A 136 9.61 -3.85 -8.83
N ALA A 137 9.09 -2.97 -7.97
CA ALA A 137 8.43 -1.74 -8.40
C ALA A 137 9.38 -0.80 -9.16
N ARG A 138 10.65 -0.74 -8.76
CA ARG A 138 11.70 0.02 -9.47
C ARG A 138 12.07 -0.61 -10.81
N ALA A 139 12.07 -1.93 -10.89
CA ALA A 139 12.37 -2.68 -12.11
C ALA A 139 11.19 -2.71 -13.09
N SER A 140 9.97 -2.42 -12.62
CA SER A 140 8.77 -2.34 -13.46
C SER A 140 8.90 -1.26 -14.56
N ASP A 141 8.24 -1.50 -15.69
CA ASP A 141 8.06 -0.51 -16.75
C ASP A 141 6.77 0.32 -16.55
N SER A 142 5.95 -0.02 -15.55
CA SER A 142 4.75 0.74 -15.21
C SER A 142 5.11 2.01 -14.43
N MET A 143 4.65 3.16 -14.93
CA MET A 143 4.83 4.46 -14.27
C MET A 143 4.18 4.54 -12.88
N SER A 144 3.16 3.72 -12.62
CA SER A 144 2.45 3.69 -11.33
C SER A 144 2.98 2.65 -10.35
N ALA A 145 3.94 1.81 -10.74
CA ALA A 145 4.43 0.70 -9.92
C ALA A 145 4.91 1.15 -8.54
N MET A 146 5.68 2.24 -8.47
CA MET A 146 6.15 2.77 -7.19
C MET A 146 5.00 3.30 -6.32
N SER A 147 3.97 3.91 -6.93
CA SER A 147 2.77 4.36 -6.19
C SER A 147 2.02 3.16 -5.58
N LEU A 148 1.86 2.09 -6.36
CA LEU A 148 1.29 0.84 -5.86
C LEU A 148 2.13 0.23 -4.75
N TRP A 149 3.46 0.28 -4.86
CA TRP A 149 4.34 -0.21 -3.80
C TRP A 149 4.10 0.50 -2.45
N TRP A 150 3.93 1.82 -2.45
CA TRP A 150 3.59 2.56 -1.23
C TRP A 150 2.29 2.05 -0.61
N ILE A 151 1.23 1.96 -1.42
CA ILE A 151 -0.13 1.68 -0.95
C ILE A 151 -0.31 0.20 -0.56
N GLN A 152 0.20 -0.72 -1.38
CA GLN A 152 -0.06 -2.15 -1.27
C GLN A 152 0.98 -2.88 -0.41
N HIS A 153 2.22 -2.38 -0.38
CA HIS A 153 3.29 -3.04 0.38
C HIS A 153 3.69 -2.19 1.58
N LEU A 154 4.14 -0.95 1.40
CA LEU A 154 4.72 -0.19 2.50
C LEU A 154 3.73 0.10 3.62
N GLU A 155 2.58 0.72 3.32
CA GLU A 155 1.66 1.16 4.36
C GLU A 155 1.11 0.01 5.23
N PRO A 156 0.68 -1.15 4.68
CA PRO A 156 0.26 -2.30 5.49
C PRO A 156 1.36 -2.83 6.41
N HIS A 157 2.61 -2.91 5.91
CA HIS A 157 3.73 -3.36 6.73
C HIS A 157 4.09 -2.34 7.82
N LEU A 158 4.11 -1.04 7.51
CA LEU A 158 4.39 0.01 8.49
C LEU A 158 3.30 0.10 9.57
N ARG A 159 2.03 -0.15 9.23
CA ARG A 159 0.95 -0.23 10.23
C ARG A 159 1.27 -1.26 11.31
N VAL A 160 1.78 -2.43 10.94
CA VAL A 160 2.12 -3.49 11.91
C VAL A 160 3.44 -3.20 12.62
N ILE A 161 4.49 -2.85 11.87
CA ILE A 161 5.82 -2.61 12.42
C ILE A 161 5.80 -1.53 13.50
N LEU A 162 5.05 -0.46 13.24
CA LEU A 162 5.02 0.73 14.10
C LEU A 162 3.91 0.71 15.14
N ASP A 163 3.03 -0.29 15.16
CA ASP A 163 1.96 -0.37 16.15
C ASP A 163 2.55 -0.41 17.57
N GLY A 164 2.29 0.64 18.35
CA GLY A 164 2.78 0.80 19.71
C GLY A 164 2.03 -0.04 20.76
N ASP A 165 0.89 -0.61 20.41
CA ASP A 165 0.09 -1.43 21.31
C ASP A 165 0.35 -2.92 21.09
N THR A 166 0.30 -3.38 19.83
CA THR A 166 0.37 -4.82 19.51
C THR A 166 1.53 -5.20 18.59
N GLY A 167 2.26 -4.21 18.06
CA GLY A 167 3.34 -4.44 17.12
C GLY A 167 4.54 -5.19 17.72
N PRO A 168 5.45 -5.68 16.87
CA PRO A 168 6.62 -6.43 17.30
C PRO A 168 7.58 -5.61 18.17
N MET A 169 7.51 -4.27 18.08
CA MET A 169 8.32 -3.33 18.85
C MET A 169 7.51 -2.54 19.90
N ALA A 170 6.24 -2.88 20.16
CA ALA A 170 5.34 -2.14 21.05
C ALA A 170 5.93 -1.83 22.45
N ASN A 171 6.66 -2.79 23.03
CA ASN A 171 7.28 -2.64 24.35
C ASN A 171 8.75 -2.18 24.30
N ALA A 172 9.25 -1.74 23.15
CA ALA A 172 10.62 -1.24 23.04
C ALA A 172 10.76 0.07 23.82
N LYS A 173 11.74 0.12 24.71
CA LYS A 173 12.02 1.28 25.57
C LYS A 173 13.47 1.70 25.41
N GLU A 174 13.78 2.92 25.83
CA GLU A 174 15.15 3.44 25.85
C GLU A 174 16.12 2.58 26.68
N SER A 175 15.62 1.82 27.66
CA SER A 175 16.46 0.91 28.47
C SER A 175 17.01 -0.28 27.67
N ARG A 176 16.39 -0.60 26.53
CA ARG A 176 16.83 -1.67 25.60
C ARG A 176 16.85 -3.09 26.18
N ASP A 177 16.17 -3.30 27.31
CA ASP A 177 16.04 -4.62 27.94
C ASP A 177 15.03 -5.52 27.21
N TRP A 178 14.12 -4.92 26.45
CA TRP A 178 13.13 -5.67 25.69
C TRP A 178 13.74 -6.26 24.41
N MET A 179 13.42 -7.53 24.14
CA MET A 179 13.94 -8.30 22.99
C MET A 179 12.83 -8.87 22.09
N GLY A 180 11.61 -8.34 22.21
CA GLY A 180 10.47 -8.80 21.40
C GLY A 180 9.68 -9.92 22.06
N TRP A 181 8.46 -10.12 21.55
CA TRP A 181 7.50 -11.09 22.06
C TRP A 181 8.07 -12.52 22.06
N PRO A 182 7.62 -13.39 22.98
CA PRO A 182 8.02 -14.79 22.95
C PRO A 182 7.64 -15.41 21.60
N VAL A 183 8.39 -16.45 21.21
CA VAL A 183 8.03 -17.25 20.04
C VAL A 183 6.61 -17.80 20.18
N LEU A 184 5.93 -18.00 19.06
CA LEU A 184 4.58 -18.53 19.06
C LEU A 184 4.54 -19.88 19.82
N PRO A 185 3.65 -20.03 20.81
CA PRO A 185 3.49 -21.31 21.50
C PRO A 185 2.89 -22.32 20.53
N VAL A 186 3.57 -23.45 20.36
CA VAL A 186 3.15 -24.53 19.46
C VAL A 186 3.27 -25.86 20.18
N ASP A 187 2.30 -26.74 19.95
CA ASP A 187 2.42 -28.16 20.23
C ASP A 187 3.12 -28.86 19.05
N ASP A 188 3.69 -30.04 19.30
CA ASP A 188 4.29 -30.85 18.25
C ASP A 188 3.23 -31.26 17.21
N VAL A 189 3.60 -31.21 15.93
CA VAL A 189 2.71 -31.66 14.85
C VAL A 189 2.58 -33.19 14.92
N PRO A 190 1.36 -33.74 15.02
CA PRO A 190 1.14 -35.19 14.99
C PRO A 190 1.75 -35.83 13.72
N ALA A 191 2.37 -37.00 13.87
CA ALA A 191 3.14 -37.62 12.78
C ALA A 191 2.27 -37.99 11.57
N ASP A 192 1.04 -38.42 11.80
CA ASP A 192 0.05 -38.69 10.75
C ASP A 192 -0.29 -37.42 9.96
N VAL A 193 -0.54 -36.31 10.65
CA VAL A 193 -0.76 -35.00 10.02
C VAL A 193 0.46 -34.53 9.24
N PHE A 194 1.66 -34.66 9.83
CA PHE A 194 2.91 -34.28 9.18
C PHE A 194 3.13 -35.07 7.89
N ASN A 195 3.01 -36.40 7.94
CA ASN A 195 3.20 -37.26 6.78
C ASN A 195 2.16 -36.99 5.70
N TYR A 196 0.89 -36.80 6.08
CA TYR A 196 -0.17 -36.45 5.14
C TYR A 196 0.15 -35.14 4.39
N ILE A 197 0.60 -34.10 5.10
CA ILE A 197 0.93 -32.80 4.48
C ILE A 197 2.17 -32.92 3.58
N VAL A 198 3.25 -33.54 4.07
CA VAL A 198 4.50 -33.65 3.31
C VAL A 198 4.36 -34.51 2.07
N ASN A 199 3.52 -35.55 2.13
CA ASN A 199 3.27 -36.45 1.01
C ASN A 199 2.05 -36.04 0.16
N ASN A 200 1.55 -34.81 0.29
CA ASN A 200 0.38 -34.31 -0.46
C ASN A 200 -0.87 -35.21 -0.37
N GLY A 201 -1.07 -35.88 0.75
CA GLY A 201 -2.19 -36.78 0.98
C GLY A 201 -2.01 -38.20 0.47
N GLU A 202 -0.82 -38.58 0.01
CA GLU A 202 -0.47 -39.97 -0.24
C GLU A 202 -0.17 -40.66 1.09
N ASP A 203 -1.01 -41.63 1.46
CA ASP A 203 -0.76 -42.48 2.62
C ASP A 203 0.60 -43.16 2.44
N ALA A 204 1.50 -43.00 3.42
CA ALA A 204 2.76 -43.71 3.42
C ALA A 204 2.46 -45.22 3.46
N GLU A 205 2.61 -45.90 2.31
CA GLU A 205 2.39 -47.34 2.21
C GLU A 205 3.14 -48.07 3.35
N ALA A 206 2.37 -48.85 4.11
CA ALA A 206 2.81 -49.60 5.28
C ALA A 206 3.68 -50.82 4.93
#